data_AF-A0A958QMC1-F1
#
_entry.id   AF-A0A958QMC1-F1
#
_cell.length_a   1.000
_cell.length_b   1.000
_cell.length_c   1.000
_cell.angle_alpha   90.00
_cell.angle_beta   90.00
_cell.angle_gamma   90.00
#
_symmetry.space_group_name_H-M   'P 1'
#
loop_
_entity.id
_entity.type
_entity.pdbx_description
1 polymer ?
#
loop_
_entity_poly.entity_id
_entity_poly.type
_entity_poly.pdbx_seq_one_letter_code
_entity_poly.pdbx_strand_id
1 'polypeptide(L)'
;MKDVERFVSVHKSFLPKKLATDLRKAFESVYEDPRHTHPNRFMWDHWHLENQYRMHRTLAREFFPENIYQKLQDTLVKFGQEQLGCHSISDPWLSYYTEGDEQNLHTDSPHGPWAYVFSLTDWASKNFSGGETLILQPDILNYWSHYSSERGFEHSDLFLEIEPEFNQLLVFDPRLPHGVRRVSGVHDPRESRLVVHGWFVNPEPYVTGALDLDSITEVLNSEIGSILSALTVPEDVKGIITIRFKISAAGFVTSASELTNTLIDHRGDNLNSLSKKLCNAFKKVKMPKARGTSELTLPLIFE
;
A
#
# COMPACT_ATOMS: atom_id res chain seq x y z
N MET A 1 -4.42 14.78 12.70
CA MET A 1 -4.94 14.51 11.32
C MET A 1 -3.95 14.80 10.17
N LYS A 2 -3.13 15.86 10.19
CA LYS A 2 -2.17 16.13 9.07
C LYS A 2 -1.06 15.09 8.87
N ASP A 3 -0.79 14.23 9.86
CA ASP A 3 0.30 13.24 9.80
C ASP A 3 -0.15 11.82 9.40
N VAL A 4 -1.44 11.58 9.17
CA VAL A 4 -1.93 10.23 8.76
C VAL A 4 -1.65 9.96 7.28
N GLU A 5 -1.67 10.99 6.45
CA GLU A 5 -1.48 10.91 4.99
C GLU A 5 -0.10 10.35 4.59
N ARG A 6 0.89 10.40 5.50
CA ARG A 6 2.23 9.84 5.25
C ARG A 6 2.27 8.32 5.37
N PHE A 7 1.34 7.75 6.14
CA PHE A 7 1.21 6.32 6.36
C PHE A 7 0.09 5.69 5.56
N VAL A 8 -0.85 6.47 5.05
CA VAL A 8 -2.05 5.97 4.37
C VAL A 8 -2.34 6.85 3.15
N SER A 9 -2.55 6.22 1.99
CA SER A 9 -3.00 6.90 0.78
C SER A 9 -4.15 6.14 0.12
N VAL A 10 -5.09 6.89 -0.44
CA VAL A 10 -6.27 6.36 -1.13
C VAL A 10 -6.31 6.89 -2.55
N HIS A 11 -6.33 5.97 -3.52
CA HIS A 11 -6.32 6.28 -4.94
C HIS A 11 -7.64 5.82 -5.56
N LYS A 12 -8.52 6.78 -5.83
CA LYS A 12 -9.82 6.52 -6.48
C LYS A 12 -9.63 6.31 -7.98
N SER A 13 -10.51 5.50 -8.58
CA SER A 13 -10.45 5.17 -10.01
C SER A 13 -9.08 4.63 -10.45
N PHE A 14 -8.49 3.75 -9.64
CA PHE A 14 -7.10 3.30 -9.79
C PHE A 14 -6.85 2.60 -11.13
N LEU A 15 -7.71 1.66 -11.52
CA LEU A 15 -7.62 0.98 -12.82
C LEU A 15 -8.44 1.71 -13.88
N PRO A 16 -8.13 1.50 -15.19
CA PRO A 16 -9.07 1.81 -16.25
C PRO A 16 -10.44 1.19 -15.95
N LYS A 17 -11.51 1.98 -16.00
CA LYS A 17 -12.87 1.55 -15.61
C LYS A 17 -13.27 0.19 -16.18
N LYS A 18 -12.95 -0.06 -17.45
CA LYS A 18 -13.24 -1.33 -18.12
C LYS A 18 -12.58 -2.53 -17.41
N LEU A 19 -11.31 -2.41 -17.01
CA LEU A 19 -10.58 -3.50 -16.34
C LEU A 19 -11.18 -3.80 -14.97
N ALA A 20 -11.48 -2.77 -14.17
CA ALA A 20 -12.14 -2.96 -12.87
C ALA A 20 -13.52 -3.63 -13.03
N THR A 21 -14.30 -3.22 -14.03
CA THR A 21 -15.59 -3.85 -14.35
C THR A 21 -15.41 -5.30 -14.82
N ASP A 22 -14.42 -5.59 -15.66
CA ASP A 22 -14.15 -6.95 -16.14
C ASP A 22 -13.76 -7.88 -14.97
N LEU A 23 -12.92 -7.42 -14.03
CA LEU A 23 -12.57 -8.16 -12.80
C LEU A 23 -13.80 -8.46 -11.95
N ARG A 24 -14.64 -7.45 -11.69
CA ARG A 24 -15.88 -7.62 -10.92
C ARG A 24 -16.84 -8.61 -11.59
N LYS A 25 -17.05 -8.49 -12.90
CA LYS A 25 -17.90 -9.41 -13.67
C LYS A 25 -17.37 -10.83 -13.68
N ALA A 26 -16.05 -11.02 -13.77
CA ALA A 26 -15.44 -12.34 -13.69
C ALA A 26 -15.82 -13.03 -12.38
N PHE A 27 -15.80 -12.30 -11.26
CA PHE A 27 -16.27 -12.81 -9.97
C PHE A 27 -17.78 -13.09 -9.96
N GLU A 28 -18.62 -12.14 -10.40
CA GLU A 28 -20.08 -12.31 -10.37
C GLU A 28 -20.57 -13.47 -11.24
N SER A 29 -19.94 -13.69 -12.40
CA SER A 29 -20.31 -14.76 -13.35
C SER A 29 -20.24 -16.16 -12.74
N VAL A 30 -19.34 -16.38 -11.77
CA VAL A 30 -19.21 -17.65 -11.04
C VAL A 30 -20.50 -17.96 -10.25
N TYR A 31 -21.24 -16.94 -9.84
CA TYR A 31 -22.42 -17.03 -8.96
C TYR A 31 -23.75 -16.66 -9.65
N GLU A 32 -23.73 -16.39 -10.96
CA GLU A 32 -24.91 -15.89 -11.69
C GLU A 32 -26.10 -16.88 -11.66
N ASP A 33 -25.84 -18.17 -11.92
CA ASP A 33 -26.84 -19.24 -11.75
C ASP A 33 -26.51 -20.09 -10.51
N PRO A 34 -27.24 -19.94 -9.39
CA PRO A 34 -26.98 -20.70 -8.18
C PRO A 34 -27.15 -22.22 -8.35
N ARG A 35 -27.90 -22.68 -9.37
CA ARG A 35 -28.15 -24.11 -9.63
C ARG A 35 -27.08 -24.74 -10.52
N HIS A 36 -26.26 -23.95 -11.19
CA HIS A 36 -25.16 -24.45 -12.01
C HIS A 36 -23.88 -24.56 -11.17
N THR A 37 -23.15 -25.67 -11.35
CA THR A 37 -21.87 -25.91 -10.67
C THR A 37 -20.75 -25.22 -11.43
N HIS A 38 -19.98 -24.38 -10.75
CA HIS A 38 -18.77 -23.75 -11.30
C HIS A 38 -17.55 -24.15 -10.46
N PRO A 39 -16.43 -24.63 -11.05
CA PRO A 39 -15.24 -25.07 -10.31
C PRO A 39 -14.71 -24.01 -9.32
N ASN A 40 -14.71 -22.74 -9.72
CA ASN A 40 -14.25 -21.62 -8.86
C ASN A 40 -15.11 -21.38 -7.60
N ARG A 41 -16.24 -22.08 -7.41
CA ARG A 41 -16.96 -22.06 -6.14
C ARG A 41 -16.28 -22.88 -5.04
N PHE A 42 -15.37 -23.79 -5.41
CA PHE A 42 -14.75 -24.74 -4.49
C PHE A 42 -13.29 -24.39 -4.13
N MET A 43 -12.76 -23.29 -4.65
CA MET A 43 -11.36 -22.86 -4.43
C MET A 43 -11.19 -21.85 -3.29
N TRP A 44 -12.24 -21.61 -2.52
CA TRP A 44 -12.23 -20.67 -1.40
C TRP A 44 -11.77 -21.35 -0.12
N ASP A 45 -10.68 -20.84 0.45
CA ASP A 45 -10.28 -21.09 1.83
C ASP A 45 -11.19 -20.26 2.74
N HIS A 46 -12.04 -20.94 3.52
CA HIS A 46 -12.76 -20.30 4.62
C HIS A 46 -11.79 -20.16 5.79
N TRP A 47 -11.10 -19.02 5.83
CA TRP A 47 -10.09 -18.76 6.83
C TRP A 47 -10.74 -18.21 8.09
N HIS A 48 -10.87 -19.09 9.08
CA HIS A 48 -11.38 -18.75 10.38
C HIS A 48 -10.32 -19.02 11.45
N LEU A 49 -9.94 -17.97 12.15
CA LEU A 49 -9.16 -18.03 13.37
C LEU A 49 -9.91 -17.25 14.44
N GLU A 50 -10.31 -17.95 15.49
CA GLU A 50 -11.10 -17.37 16.57
C GLU A 50 -10.44 -16.10 17.12
N ASN A 51 -11.26 -15.06 17.33
CA ASN A 51 -10.83 -13.73 17.78
C ASN A 51 -9.83 -13.02 16.85
N GLN A 52 -9.62 -13.49 15.61
CA GLN A 52 -8.65 -12.88 14.71
C GLN A 52 -9.21 -12.63 13.31
N TYR A 53 -9.60 -13.68 12.59
CA TYR A 53 -9.98 -13.60 11.18
C TYR A 53 -11.23 -14.43 10.91
N ARG A 54 -12.13 -13.87 10.11
CA ARG A 54 -13.17 -14.65 9.45
C ARG A 54 -13.42 -14.09 8.06
N MET A 55 -12.97 -14.81 7.04
CA MET A 55 -13.20 -14.42 5.65
C MET A 55 -13.06 -15.60 4.68
N HIS A 56 -13.55 -15.39 3.47
CA HIS A 56 -13.27 -16.26 2.32
C HIS A 56 -12.10 -15.68 1.53
N ARG A 57 -11.09 -16.50 1.24
CA ARG A 57 -9.94 -16.07 0.43
C ARG A 57 -9.47 -17.14 -0.56
N THR A 58 -8.83 -16.69 -1.61
CA THR A 58 -8.11 -17.53 -2.57
C THR A 58 -7.01 -16.70 -3.22
N LEU A 59 -6.09 -17.32 -3.96
CA LEU A 59 -5.11 -16.56 -4.72
C LEU A 59 -5.79 -15.92 -5.95
N ALA A 60 -5.58 -14.63 -6.17
CA ALA A 60 -6.24 -13.89 -7.24
C ALA A 60 -5.93 -14.46 -8.64
N ARG A 61 -4.71 -14.96 -8.84
CA ARG A 61 -4.27 -15.61 -10.10
C ARG A 61 -5.02 -16.90 -10.43
N GLU A 62 -5.47 -17.63 -9.41
CA GLU A 62 -6.18 -18.91 -9.58
C GLU A 62 -7.66 -18.67 -9.91
N PHE A 63 -8.19 -17.49 -9.54
CA PHE A 63 -9.60 -17.16 -9.71
C PHE A 63 -9.87 -16.37 -11.00
N PHE A 64 -9.07 -15.36 -11.30
CA PHE A 64 -9.31 -14.48 -12.45
C PHE A 64 -8.72 -15.05 -13.75
N PRO A 65 -9.38 -14.80 -14.91
CA PRO A 65 -8.76 -15.07 -16.20
C PRO A 65 -7.40 -14.39 -16.35
N GLU A 66 -6.41 -15.15 -16.81
CA GLU A 66 -5.00 -14.74 -16.91
C GLU A 66 -4.81 -13.35 -17.54
N ASN A 67 -5.53 -13.08 -18.63
CA ASN A 67 -5.38 -11.84 -19.40
C ASN A 67 -5.83 -10.58 -18.64
N ILE A 68 -6.76 -10.67 -17.69
CA ILE A 68 -7.20 -9.54 -16.86
C ILE A 68 -6.42 -9.51 -15.54
N TYR A 69 -6.02 -10.67 -15.02
CA TYR A 69 -5.14 -10.77 -13.86
C TYR A 69 -3.78 -10.14 -14.13
N GLN A 70 -3.13 -10.49 -15.25
CA GLN A 70 -1.81 -9.93 -15.60
C GLN A 70 -1.85 -8.40 -15.68
N LYS A 71 -2.93 -7.82 -16.23
CA LYS A 71 -3.09 -6.35 -16.30
C LYS A 71 -3.26 -5.70 -14.92
N LEU A 72 -3.99 -6.36 -14.00
CA LEU A 72 -4.09 -5.93 -12.62
C LEU A 72 -2.70 -5.94 -11.95
N GLN A 73 -1.97 -7.05 -12.09
CA GLN A 73 -0.63 -7.23 -11.54
C GLN A 73 0.34 -6.19 -12.10
N ASP A 74 0.41 -6.01 -13.42
CA ASP A 74 1.28 -5.03 -14.08
C ASP A 74 0.99 -3.60 -13.61
N THR A 75 -0.29 -3.27 -13.43
CA THR A 75 -0.70 -1.92 -12.97
C THR A 75 -0.28 -1.68 -11.51
N LEU A 76 -0.46 -2.67 -10.64
CA LEU A 76 0.02 -2.61 -9.25
C LEU A 76 1.55 -2.52 -9.20
N VAL A 77 2.28 -3.41 -9.87
CA VAL A 77 3.75 -3.41 -9.90
C VAL A 77 4.29 -2.07 -10.39
N LYS A 78 3.73 -1.55 -11.49
CA LYS A 78 4.12 -0.24 -12.02
C LYS A 78 3.86 0.89 -11.01
N PHE A 79 2.71 0.88 -10.34
CA PHE A 79 2.43 1.83 -9.26
C PHE A 79 3.45 1.72 -8.12
N GLY A 80 3.78 0.49 -7.70
CA GLY A 80 4.79 0.23 -6.67
C GLY A 80 6.17 0.77 -7.06
N GLN A 81 6.62 0.51 -8.28
CA GLN A 81 7.90 0.97 -8.82
C GLN A 81 7.95 2.50 -8.88
N GLU A 82 6.91 3.12 -9.45
CA GLU A 82 6.88 4.55 -9.64
C GLU A 82 6.71 5.28 -8.32
N GLN A 83 5.71 4.94 -7.50
CA GLN A 83 5.30 5.73 -6.34
C GLN A 83 5.93 5.30 -5.02
N LEU A 84 6.20 4.00 -4.84
CA LEU A 84 6.65 3.44 -3.56
C LEU A 84 8.11 3.00 -3.55
N GLY A 85 8.73 2.86 -4.73
CA GLY A 85 10.07 2.29 -4.89
C GLY A 85 10.11 0.77 -4.66
N CYS A 86 8.99 0.06 -4.81
CA CYS A 86 8.93 -1.39 -4.66
C CYS A 86 8.84 -2.07 -6.04
N HIS A 87 9.75 -3.01 -6.33
CA HIS A 87 9.84 -3.62 -7.67
C HIS A 87 8.82 -4.72 -7.94
N SER A 88 8.13 -5.19 -6.91
CA SER A 88 7.21 -6.31 -7.02
C SER A 88 6.10 -6.22 -5.99
N ILE A 89 5.12 -7.10 -6.15
CA ILE A 89 4.10 -7.39 -5.16
C ILE A 89 4.19 -8.86 -4.77
N SER A 90 3.80 -9.16 -3.54
CA SER A 90 3.47 -10.53 -3.15
C SER A 90 2.33 -11.10 -4.01
N ASP A 91 2.19 -12.43 -4.01
CA ASP A 91 1.06 -13.10 -4.66
C ASP A 91 -0.27 -12.58 -4.06
N PRO A 92 -1.12 -11.88 -4.83
CA PRO A 92 -2.28 -11.21 -4.28
C PRO A 92 -3.36 -12.20 -3.84
N TRP A 93 -3.95 -11.94 -2.68
CA TRP A 93 -5.15 -12.60 -2.22
C TRP A 93 -6.38 -11.92 -2.81
N LEU A 94 -7.34 -12.71 -3.29
CA LEU A 94 -8.71 -12.28 -3.53
C LEU A 94 -9.55 -12.71 -2.31
N SER A 95 -10.28 -11.78 -1.71
CA SER A 95 -11.13 -12.06 -0.56
C SER A 95 -12.51 -11.44 -0.73
N TYR A 96 -13.53 -12.16 -0.25
CA TYR A 96 -14.87 -11.62 -0.11
C TYR A 96 -15.42 -11.81 1.31
N TYR A 97 -16.33 -10.91 1.71
CA TYR A 97 -16.88 -10.83 3.06
C TYR A 97 -18.40 -10.78 3.00
N THR A 98 -19.02 -11.75 3.65
CA THR A 98 -20.46 -11.90 3.85
C THR A 98 -20.81 -11.77 5.32
N GLU A 99 -22.05 -12.11 5.70
CA GLU A 99 -22.57 -12.02 7.07
C GLU A 99 -21.58 -12.57 8.10
N GLY A 100 -21.13 -11.66 8.94
CA GLY A 100 -20.25 -11.90 10.04
C GLY A 100 -18.76 -11.96 9.70
N ASP A 101 -18.36 -11.94 8.43
CA ASP A 101 -16.95 -11.89 8.09
C ASP A 101 -16.32 -10.58 8.61
N GLU A 102 -15.12 -10.69 9.16
CA GLU A 102 -14.40 -9.60 9.83
C GLU A 102 -12.90 -9.89 9.88
N GLN A 103 -12.12 -8.84 10.16
CA GLN A 103 -10.73 -9.01 10.60
C GLN A 103 -10.50 -8.15 11.84
N ASN A 104 -10.14 -8.78 12.95
CA ASN A 104 -9.74 -8.06 14.15
C ASN A 104 -8.36 -7.42 13.95
N LEU A 105 -8.00 -6.54 14.88
CA LEU A 105 -6.78 -5.75 14.76
C LEU A 105 -5.53 -6.64 14.72
N HIS A 106 -4.67 -6.37 13.73
CA HIS A 106 -3.39 -7.02 13.53
C HIS A 106 -2.40 -6.07 12.86
N THR A 107 -1.16 -6.49 12.76
CA THR A 107 -0.12 -5.84 11.96
C THR A 107 0.47 -6.84 10.99
N ASP A 108 0.96 -6.32 9.86
CA ASP A 108 1.54 -7.11 8.78
C ASP A 108 3.03 -6.80 8.57
N SER A 109 3.69 -6.27 9.61
CA SER A 109 5.07 -5.76 9.57
C SER A 109 6.09 -6.66 8.86
N PRO A 110 6.04 -8.02 8.94
CA PRO A 110 7.05 -8.87 8.30
C PRO A 110 6.94 -8.97 6.76
N HIS A 111 5.84 -8.52 6.15
CA HIS A 111 5.53 -8.88 4.76
C HIS A 111 6.04 -7.91 3.71
N GLY A 112 6.31 -6.65 4.07
CA GLY A 112 6.82 -5.64 3.16
C GLY A 112 6.68 -4.22 3.72
N PRO A 113 7.25 -3.21 3.04
CA PRO A 113 7.15 -1.82 3.46
C PRO A 113 5.75 -1.21 3.32
N TRP A 114 4.89 -1.77 2.45
CA TRP A 114 3.55 -1.24 2.19
C TRP A 114 2.55 -2.38 1.99
N ALA A 115 1.44 -2.34 2.73
CA ALA A 115 0.26 -3.16 2.46
C ALA A 115 -0.70 -2.43 1.52
N TYR A 116 -1.53 -3.17 0.80
CA TYR A 116 -2.56 -2.61 -0.04
C TYR A 116 -3.86 -3.41 -0.03
N VAL A 117 -4.96 -2.69 -0.27
CA VAL A 117 -6.30 -3.25 -0.52
C VAL A 117 -6.89 -2.55 -1.74
N PHE A 118 -7.05 -3.29 -2.83
CA PHE A 118 -7.75 -2.86 -4.02
C PHE A 118 -9.20 -3.35 -3.99
N SER A 119 -10.17 -2.44 -4.01
CA SER A 119 -11.58 -2.81 -3.89
C SER A 119 -12.30 -2.96 -5.23
N LEU A 120 -13.05 -4.06 -5.32
CA LEU A 120 -14.04 -4.36 -6.36
C LEU A 120 -15.47 -4.33 -5.77
N THR A 121 -15.64 -3.77 -4.58
CA THR A 121 -16.94 -3.71 -3.89
C THR A 121 -17.82 -2.63 -4.53
N ASP A 122 -19.05 -2.96 -4.88
CA ASP A 122 -20.03 -1.95 -5.32
C ASP A 122 -20.59 -1.19 -4.12
N TRP A 123 -19.73 -0.38 -3.50
CA TRP A 123 -20.00 0.24 -2.20
C TRP A 123 -21.20 1.21 -2.22
N ALA A 124 -21.40 1.92 -3.33
CA ALA A 124 -22.45 2.91 -3.47
C ALA A 124 -23.87 2.29 -3.48
N SER A 125 -23.99 1.03 -3.88
CA SER A 125 -25.26 0.29 -3.97
C SER A 125 -25.38 -0.81 -2.91
N LYS A 126 -24.44 -0.89 -1.96
CA LYS A 126 -24.38 -1.96 -0.97
C LYS A 126 -25.68 -2.06 -0.14
N ASN A 127 -26.04 -3.29 0.19
CA ASN A 127 -27.18 -3.62 1.06
C ASN A 127 -26.76 -4.17 2.43
N PHE A 128 -25.48 -4.04 2.78
CA PHE A 128 -24.89 -4.48 4.05
C PHE A 128 -24.26 -3.33 4.83
N SER A 129 -24.08 -3.54 6.12
CA SER A 129 -23.32 -2.65 7.01
C SER A 129 -21.93 -3.22 7.31
N GLY A 130 -21.00 -2.35 7.70
CA GLY A 130 -19.62 -2.72 7.95
C GLY A 130 -18.81 -2.90 6.67
N GLY A 131 -17.66 -3.58 6.80
CA GLY A 131 -16.70 -3.81 5.72
C GLY A 131 -15.70 -2.68 5.50
N GLU A 132 -15.75 -1.60 6.27
CA GLU A 132 -14.71 -0.57 6.24
C GLU A 132 -13.37 -1.17 6.71
N THR A 133 -12.27 -0.78 6.05
CA THR A 133 -10.94 -1.03 6.60
C THR A 133 -10.71 -0.05 7.75
N LEU A 134 -10.38 -0.59 8.92
CA LEU A 134 -10.05 0.18 10.12
C LEU A 134 -8.53 0.26 10.23
N ILE A 135 -7.97 1.46 10.38
CA ILE A 135 -6.55 1.67 10.67
C ILE A 135 -6.47 2.50 11.95
N LEU A 136 -5.78 1.98 12.97
CA LEU A 136 -5.57 2.71 14.21
C LEU A 136 -4.71 3.95 13.92
N GLN A 137 -5.17 5.12 14.37
CA GLN A 137 -4.48 6.36 14.07
C GLN A 137 -3.08 6.37 14.70
N PRO A 138 -2.02 6.76 13.97
CA PRO A 138 -0.65 6.78 14.48
C PRO A 138 -0.49 7.58 15.78
N ASP A 139 -1.17 8.71 15.91
CA ASP A 139 -1.10 9.57 17.11
C ASP A 139 -1.60 8.84 18.38
N ILE A 140 -2.45 7.81 18.22
CA ILE A 140 -2.97 6.98 19.32
C ILE A 140 -1.95 5.95 19.78
N LEU A 141 -1.00 5.55 18.93
CA LEU A 141 0.07 4.62 19.31
C LEU A 141 1.01 5.23 20.37
N ASN A 142 1.06 6.56 20.47
CA ASN A 142 1.74 7.28 21.55
C ASN A 142 0.74 8.04 22.47
N TYR A 143 -0.31 7.35 22.88
CA TYR A 143 -1.44 7.91 23.64
C TYR A 143 -1.03 8.78 24.84
N TRP A 144 -0.12 8.30 25.69
CA TRP A 144 0.22 8.98 26.95
C TRP A 144 0.97 10.30 26.75
N SER A 145 1.73 10.45 25.68
CA SER A 145 2.41 11.72 25.37
C SER A 145 1.44 12.84 24.99
N HIS A 146 0.21 12.50 24.60
CA HIS A 146 -0.82 13.46 24.18
C HIS A 146 -2.09 13.37 25.03
N TYR A 147 -2.05 12.63 26.14
CA TYR A 147 -3.19 12.44 27.01
C TYR A 147 -3.67 13.77 27.61
N SER A 148 -4.98 13.96 27.60
CA SER A 148 -5.65 15.06 28.29
C SER A 148 -6.85 14.51 29.07
N SER A 149 -6.97 14.88 30.34
CA SER A 149 -8.14 14.55 31.16
C SER A 149 -9.39 15.37 30.80
N GLU A 150 -9.26 16.33 29.88
CA GLU A 150 -10.36 17.23 29.48
C GLU A 150 -11.17 16.71 28.29
N ARG A 151 -10.69 15.66 27.60
CA ARG A 151 -11.33 15.12 26.39
C ARG A 151 -11.27 13.58 26.38
N GLY A 152 -12.42 12.95 26.16
CA GLY A 152 -12.51 11.52 25.83
C GLY A 152 -12.20 11.27 24.35
N PHE A 153 -11.77 10.04 24.03
CA PHE A 153 -11.60 9.57 22.66
C PHE A 153 -12.74 8.62 22.30
N GLU A 154 -13.43 8.93 21.21
CA GLU A 154 -14.47 8.08 20.63
C GLU A 154 -13.92 7.28 19.43
N HIS A 155 -14.71 6.37 18.88
CA HIS A 155 -14.27 5.47 17.79
C HIS A 155 -13.56 6.19 16.63
N SER A 156 -14.12 7.30 16.15
CA SER A 156 -13.55 8.10 15.06
C SER A 156 -12.28 8.86 15.44
N ASP A 157 -12.00 9.05 16.74
CA ASP A 157 -10.74 9.60 17.21
C ASP A 157 -9.65 8.51 17.27
N LEU A 158 -10.05 7.24 17.39
CA LEU A 158 -9.15 6.10 17.48
C LEU A 158 -8.79 5.54 16.11
N PHE A 159 -9.77 5.43 15.22
CA PHE A 159 -9.62 4.77 13.93
C PHE A 159 -9.79 5.74 12.77
N LEU A 160 -8.95 5.57 11.76
CA LEU A 160 -9.27 5.95 10.40
C LEU A 160 -10.11 4.84 9.79
N GLU A 161 -11.29 5.20 9.30
CA GLU A 161 -12.18 4.28 8.60
C GLU A 161 -12.13 4.56 7.10
N ILE A 162 -11.91 3.51 6.32
CA ILE A 162 -11.77 3.62 4.87
C ILE A 162 -12.79 2.73 4.21
N GLU A 163 -13.76 3.38 3.60
CA GLU A 163 -14.77 2.75 2.76
C GLU A 163 -14.09 2.10 1.54
N PRO A 164 -14.31 0.79 1.27
CA PRO A 164 -13.74 0.10 0.13
C PRO A 164 -14.53 0.44 -1.15
N GLU A 165 -14.53 1.70 -1.59
CA GLU A 165 -15.23 2.12 -2.81
C GLU A 165 -14.77 1.33 -4.06
N PHE A 166 -15.66 1.17 -5.02
CA PHE A 166 -15.34 0.46 -6.27
C PHE A 166 -14.15 1.10 -7.00
N ASN A 167 -13.21 0.29 -7.45
CA ASN A 167 -12.00 0.72 -8.17
C ASN A 167 -11.13 1.70 -7.34
N GLN A 168 -11.10 1.51 -6.03
CA GLN A 168 -10.23 2.24 -5.11
C GLN A 168 -9.05 1.37 -4.68
N LEU A 169 -7.84 1.92 -4.74
CA LEU A 169 -6.64 1.34 -4.11
C LEU A 169 -6.35 2.08 -2.81
N LEU A 170 -6.38 1.36 -1.70
CA LEU A 170 -5.83 1.78 -0.41
C LEU A 170 -4.40 1.24 -0.29
N VAL A 171 -3.45 2.10 0.06
CA VAL A 171 -2.07 1.73 0.37
C VAL A 171 -1.71 2.28 1.74
N PHE A 172 -1.12 1.47 2.60
CA PHE A 172 -0.80 1.90 3.96
C PHE A 172 0.43 1.20 4.55
N ASP A 173 0.98 1.80 5.60
CA ASP A 173 2.07 1.25 6.39
C ASP A 173 1.59 0.04 7.21
N PRO A 174 2.11 -1.18 6.95
CA PRO A 174 1.64 -2.41 7.58
C PRO A 174 2.00 -2.52 9.06
N ARG A 175 2.84 -1.61 9.58
CA ARG A 175 3.15 -1.52 11.01
C ARG A 175 1.98 -0.96 11.83
N LEU A 176 1.06 -0.24 11.21
CA LEU A 176 -0.11 0.30 11.88
C LEU A 176 -1.11 -0.84 12.17
N PRO A 177 -1.61 -0.97 13.41
CA PRO A 177 -2.69 -1.92 13.70
C PRO A 177 -3.93 -1.63 12.86
N HIS A 178 -4.44 -2.64 12.17
CA HIS A 178 -5.55 -2.50 11.24
C HIS A 178 -6.43 -3.74 11.20
N GLY A 179 -7.63 -3.60 10.63
CA GLY A 179 -8.63 -4.67 10.53
C GLY A 179 -9.74 -4.33 9.54
N VAL A 180 -10.79 -5.15 9.54
CA VAL A 180 -11.98 -4.96 8.71
C VAL A 180 -13.20 -5.03 9.62
N ARG A 181 -14.00 -3.96 9.64
CA ARG A 181 -15.25 -3.95 10.40
C ARG A 181 -16.15 -5.09 9.93
N ARG A 182 -16.72 -5.82 10.89
CA ARG A 182 -17.66 -6.91 10.65
C ARG A 182 -18.72 -6.55 9.62
N VAL A 183 -18.83 -7.35 8.57
CA VAL A 183 -19.90 -7.25 7.57
C VAL A 183 -21.19 -7.84 8.13
N SER A 184 -22.33 -7.17 7.94
CA SER A 184 -23.63 -7.69 8.37
C SER A 184 -24.74 -7.37 7.35
N GLY A 185 -25.62 -8.34 7.08
CA GLY A 185 -26.80 -8.19 6.24
C GLY A 185 -26.72 -8.80 4.83
N VAL A 186 -25.60 -9.41 4.43
CA VAL A 186 -25.42 -9.99 3.09
C VAL A 186 -24.92 -11.42 3.13
N HIS A 187 -25.57 -12.31 2.37
CA HIS A 187 -25.14 -13.71 2.21
C HIS A 187 -24.77 -14.07 0.78
N ASP A 188 -25.23 -13.29 -0.20
CA ASP A 188 -24.90 -13.50 -1.61
C ASP A 188 -23.47 -12.98 -1.87
N PRO A 189 -22.53 -13.85 -2.32
CA PRO A 189 -21.17 -13.41 -2.66
C PRO A 189 -21.17 -12.28 -3.69
N ARG A 190 -22.14 -12.22 -4.60
CA ARG A 190 -22.21 -11.15 -5.62
C ARG A 190 -22.47 -9.79 -5.01
N GLU A 191 -23.07 -9.72 -3.83
CA GLU A 191 -23.36 -8.46 -3.14
C GLU A 191 -22.32 -8.14 -2.03
N SER A 192 -21.34 -9.03 -1.84
CA SER A 192 -20.33 -8.93 -0.79
C SER A 192 -19.34 -7.77 -0.97
N ARG A 193 -18.64 -7.43 0.12
CA ARG A 193 -17.37 -6.72 0.02
C ARG A 193 -16.36 -7.63 -0.65
N LEU A 194 -15.81 -7.20 -1.77
CA LEU A 194 -14.85 -7.93 -2.61
C LEU A 194 -13.57 -7.11 -2.77
N VAL A 195 -12.43 -7.68 -2.40
CA VAL A 195 -11.14 -6.99 -2.46
C VAL A 195 -10.02 -7.90 -2.94
N VAL A 196 -9.03 -7.31 -3.60
CA VAL A 196 -7.71 -7.91 -3.83
C VAL A 196 -6.73 -7.23 -2.88
N HIS A 197 -5.92 -7.99 -2.15
CA HIS A 197 -4.99 -7.44 -1.17
C HIS A 197 -3.66 -8.18 -1.14
N GLY A 198 -2.64 -7.50 -0.60
CA GLY A 198 -1.30 -8.02 -0.47
C GLY A 198 -0.32 -6.90 -0.08
N TRP A 199 0.95 -7.15 -0.36
CA TRP A 199 2.06 -6.24 -0.03
C TRP A 199 2.88 -5.88 -1.26
N PHE A 200 3.32 -4.62 -1.31
CA PHE A 200 4.43 -4.20 -2.17
C PHE A 200 5.74 -4.59 -1.49
N VAL A 201 6.63 -5.24 -2.24
CA VAL A 201 7.85 -5.87 -1.72
C VAL A 201 9.04 -5.59 -2.64
N ASN A 202 10.23 -5.95 -2.17
CA ASN A 202 11.53 -5.71 -2.84
C ASN A 202 11.74 -4.21 -3.13
N PRO A 203 11.90 -3.39 -2.07
CA PRO A 203 12.27 -1.99 -2.20
C PRO A 203 13.64 -1.84 -2.86
N GLU A 204 13.68 -1.31 -4.09
CA GLU A 204 14.89 -1.15 -4.89
C GLU A 204 14.81 0.10 -5.79
N PRO A 205 15.93 0.69 -6.21
CA PRO A 205 15.94 1.87 -7.08
C PRO A 205 15.28 1.58 -8.45
N TYR A 206 14.30 2.40 -8.84
CA TYR A 206 13.61 2.28 -10.14
C TYR A 206 13.95 3.46 -11.03
N VAL A 207 14.34 3.19 -12.28
CA VAL A 207 14.83 4.22 -13.22
C VAL A 207 14.01 4.19 -14.49
N THR A 208 13.63 5.39 -14.98
CA THR A 208 13.06 5.59 -16.31
C THR A 208 13.87 6.64 -17.08
N GLY A 209 13.91 6.53 -18.40
CA GLY A 209 14.59 7.49 -19.27
C GLY A 209 15.93 6.99 -19.80
N ALA A 210 16.90 7.88 -19.90
CA ALA A 210 18.12 7.64 -20.68
C ALA A 210 19.27 6.95 -19.92
N LEU A 211 19.24 6.95 -18.58
CA LEU A 211 20.18 6.22 -17.73
C LEU A 211 19.68 4.81 -17.50
N ASP A 212 20.60 3.84 -17.51
CA ASP A 212 20.38 2.49 -17.02
C ASP A 212 20.59 2.38 -15.50
N LEU A 213 19.99 1.34 -14.91
CA LEU A 213 20.01 1.10 -13.47
C LEU A 213 21.40 0.77 -12.94
N ASP A 214 22.21 0.02 -13.70
CA ASP A 214 23.54 -0.41 -13.27
C ASP A 214 24.47 0.78 -13.04
N SER A 215 24.47 1.72 -14.00
CA SER A 215 25.25 2.95 -13.94
C SER A 215 24.86 3.86 -12.77
N ILE A 216 23.58 3.87 -12.37
CA ILE A 216 23.10 4.63 -11.21
C ILE A 216 23.45 3.92 -9.91
N THR A 217 23.33 2.59 -9.88
CA THR A 217 23.59 1.77 -8.69
C THR A 217 25.03 1.94 -8.20
N GLU A 218 26.01 2.00 -9.11
CA GLU A 218 27.41 2.24 -8.74
C GLU A 218 27.59 3.56 -7.97
N VAL A 219 26.98 4.65 -8.46
CA VAL A 219 27.05 5.97 -7.81
C VAL A 219 26.31 5.97 -6.48
N LEU A 220 25.14 5.35 -6.41
CA LEU A 220 24.36 5.26 -5.17
C LEU A 220 25.14 4.50 -4.09
N ASN A 221 25.77 3.38 -4.44
CA ASN A 221 26.57 2.59 -3.51
C ASN A 221 27.77 3.37 -2.95
N SER A 222 28.37 4.29 -3.73
CA SER A 222 29.47 5.13 -3.24
C SER A 222 29.01 6.32 -2.38
N GLU A 223 27.80 6.84 -2.60
CA GLU A 223 27.33 8.10 -2.01
C GLU A 223 26.39 7.91 -0.81
N ILE A 224 25.55 6.87 -0.79
CA ILE A 224 24.51 6.71 0.25
C ILE A 224 25.11 6.67 1.65
N GLY A 225 26.17 5.89 1.87
CA GLY A 225 26.79 5.76 3.19
C GLY A 225 27.35 7.07 3.73
N SER A 226 27.99 7.88 2.87
CA SER A 226 28.56 9.17 3.25
C SER A 226 27.47 10.21 3.54
N ILE A 227 26.39 10.20 2.74
CA ILE A 227 25.22 11.05 2.94
C ILE A 227 24.55 10.75 4.27
N LEU A 228 24.23 9.48 4.54
CA LEU A 228 23.55 9.08 5.78
C LEU A 228 24.39 9.41 7.01
N SER A 229 25.71 9.18 6.94
CA SER A 229 26.64 9.53 8.02
C SER A 229 26.70 11.04 8.27
N ALA A 230 26.75 11.85 7.21
CA ALA A 230 26.80 13.32 7.31
C ALA A 230 25.50 13.94 7.86
N LEU A 231 24.37 13.25 7.71
CA LEU A 231 23.08 13.71 8.22
C LEU A 231 22.86 13.37 9.70
N THR A 232 23.74 12.58 10.31
CA THR A 232 23.64 12.13 11.71
C THR A 232 22.25 11.54 11.99
N VAL A 233 21.82 10.61 11.14
CA VAL A 233 20.52 9.95 11.30
C VAL A 233 20.53 9.16 12.62
N PRO A 234 19.55 9.36 13.51
CA PRO A 234 19.46 8.59 14.75
C PRO A 234 19.34 7.08 14.47
N GLU A 235 19.95 6.26 15.32
CA GLU A 235 19.95 4.78 15.17
C GLU A 235 18.56 4.16 15.36
N ASP A 236 17.65 4.89 15.99
CA ASP A 236 16.30 4.43 16.32
C ASP A 236 15.25 4.81 15.26
N VAL A 237 15.66 5.46 14.16
CA VAL A 237 14.75 5.75 13.05
C VAL A 237 14.34 4.45 12.36
N LYS A 238 13.04 4.25 12.16
CA LYS A 238 12.47 3.08 11.49
C LYS A 238 11.53 3.49 10.36
N GLY A 239 11.52 2.70 9.29
CA GLY A 239 10.56 2.79 8.20
C GLY A 239 11.22 3.04 6.85
N ILE A 240 10.46 3.57 5.92
CA ILE A 240 10.92 3.81 4.54
C ILE A 240 10.59 5.24 4.11
N ILE A 241 11.49 5.84 3.35
CA ILE A 241 11.23 7.05 2.59
C ILE A 241 11.56 6.80 1.13
N THR A 242 10.67 7.23 0.24
CA THR A 242 10.86 7.12 -1.21
C THR A 242 10.99 8.51 -1.80
N ILE A 243 12.09 8.77 -2.50
CA ILE A 243 12.41 10.07 -3.08
C ILE A 243 12.51 9.93 -4.60
N ARG A 244 11.83 10.83 -5.33
CA ARG A 244 11.99 10.96 -6.78
C ARG A 244 13.00 12.03 -7.13
N PHE A 245 13.93 11.67 -8.00
CA PHE A 245 14.90 12.57 -8.60
C PHE A 245 14.64 12.75 -10.09
N LYS A 246 14.77 13.98 -10.58
CA LYS A 246 14.91 14.23 -12.02
C LYS A 246 16.38 14.49 -12.31
N ILE A 247 16.91 13.81 -13.32
CA ILE A 247 18.32 13.83 -13.68
C ILE A 247 18.45 14.35 -15.10
N SER A 248 19.24 15.41 -15.27
CA SER A 248 19.55 15.97 -16.59
C SER A 248 20.50 15.07 -17.37
N ALA A 249 20.57 15.24 -18.69
CA ALA A 249 21.54 14.54 -19.55
C ALA A 249 23.00 14.77 -19.13
N ALA A 250 23.30 15.89 -18.47
CA ALA A 250 24.62 16.20 -17.94
C ALA A 250 24.95 15.50 -16.62
N GLY A 251 24.02 14.70 -16.06
CA GLY A 251 24.19 13.95 -14.81
C GLY A 251 23.81 14.71 -13.55
N PHE A 252 23.31 15.95 -13.66
CA PHE A 252 22.89 16.73 -12.49
C PHE A 252 21.46 16.39 -12.08
N VAL A 253 21.25 16.19 -10.77
CA VAL A 253 19.93 16.12 -10.15
C VAL A 253 19.29 17.52 -10.16
N THR A 254 18.29 17.71 -11.01
CA THR A 254 17.62 19.01 -11.19
C THR A 254 16.46 19.22 -10.22
N SER A 255 15.85 18.13 -9.74
CA SER A 255 14.85 18.17 -8.67
C SER A 255 14.91 16.91 -7.81
N ALA A 256 14.52 17.05 -6.55
CA ALA A 256 14.30 15.96 -5.60
C ALA A 256 13.00 16.23 -4.84
N SER A 257 12.11 15.24 -4.78
CA SER A 257 10.82 15.33 -4.10
C SER A 257 10.51 14.03 -3.39
N GLU A 258 10.06 14.11 -2.14
CA GLU A 258 9.46 12.98 -1.43
C GLU A 258 8.21 12.48 -2.17
N LEU A 259 8.08 11.16 -2.31
CA LEU A 259 6.87 10.50 -2.78
C LEU A 259 6.08 9.93 -1.61
N THR A 260 6.76 9.18 -0.74
CA THR A 260 6.19 8.57 0.47
C THR A 260 7.20 8.58 1.60
N ASN A 261 6.71 8.60 2.85
CA ASN A 261 7.56 8.70 4.04
C ASN A 261 6.86 8.13 5.28
N THR A 262 7.32 6.97 5.73
CA THR A 262 6.83 6.33 6.96
C THR A 262 7.83 6.47 8.11
N LEU A 263 8.85 7.32 7.99
CA LEU A 263 9.90 7.41 9.00
C LEU A 263 9.34 7.89 10.35
N ILE A 264 9.68 7.12 11.39
CA ILE A 264 9.37 7.41 12.79
C ILE A 264 10.61 7.19 13.64
N ASP A 265 10.75 7.92 14.73
CA ASP A 265 11.74 7.63 15.79
C ASP A 265 11.13 6.70 16.87
N HIS A 266 11.89 6.32 17.90
CA HIS A 266 11.39 5.48 19.00
C HIS A 266 10.21 6.07 19.79
N ARG A 267 9.94 7.37 19.64
CA ARG A 267 8.83 8.08 20.30
C ARG A 267 7.63 8.24 19.36
N GLY A 268 7.75 7.78 18.12
CA GLY A 268 6.75 7.96 17.07
C GLY A 268 6.75 9.35 16.44
N ASP A 269 7.75 10.19 16.73
CA ASP A 269 7.82 11.56 16.24
C ASP A 269 8.05 11.60 14.73
N ASN A 270 7.48 12.62 14.08
CA ASN A 270 7.67 12.84 12.65
C ASN A 270 9.06 13.41 12.34
N LEU A 271 9.78 12.76 11.42
CA LEU A 271 11.11 13.13 10.94
C LEU A 271 11.10 13.93 9.62
N ASN A 272 10.09 14.77 9.37
CA ASN A 272 9.97 15.63 8.17
C ASN A 272 11.24 16.43 7.85
N SER A 273 12.01 16.82 8.87
CA SER A 273 13.28 17.54 8.67
C SER A 273 14.35 16.66 7.99
N LEU A 274 14.33 15.34 8.24
CA LEU A 274 15.25 14.37 7.66
C LEU A 274 14.98 14.21 6.16
N SER A 275 13.71 14.10 5.74
CA SER A 275 13.34 14.06 4.32
C SER A 275 13.92 15.22 3.51
N LYS A 276 13.76 16.45 4.01
CA LYS A 276 14.31 17.66 3.37
C LYS A 276 15.83 17.62 3.31
N LYS A 277 16.49 17.16 4.37
CA LYS A 277 17.95 17.00 4.43
C LYS A 277 18.44 15.97 3.41
N LEU A 278 17.78 14.82 3.30
CA LEU A 278 18.07 13.78 2.31
C LEU A 278 17.93 14.35 0.89
N CYS A 279 16.80 14.98 0.57
CA CYS A 279 16.58 15.60 -0.75
C CYS A 279 17.69 16.62 -1.10
N ASN A 280 18.11 17.44 -0.14
CA ASN A 280 19.18 18.43 -0.36
C ASN A 280 20.57 17.82 -0.49
N ALA A 281 20.84 16.70 0.19
CA ALA A 281 22.09 15.97 0.07
C ALA A 281 22.19 15.30 -1.30
N PHE A 282 21.17 14.53 -1.71
CA PHE A 282 21.15 13.85 -3.00
C PHE A 282 21.14 14.81 -4.21
N LYS A 283 20.64 16.03 -4.07
CA LYS A 283 20.78 17.07 -5.12
C LYS A 283 22.23 17.40 -5.48
N LYS A 284 23.19 17.12 -4.59
CA LYS A 284 24.62 17.36 -4.81
C LYS A 284 25.31 16.18 -5.49
N VAL A 285 24.66 15.02 -5.53
CA VAL A 285 25.18 13.82 -6.20
C VAL A 285 25.18 14.06 -7.70
N LYS A 286 26.27 13.64 -8.34
CA LYS A 286 26.44 13.72 -9.80
C LYS A 286 26.35 12.32 -10.38
N MET A 287 25.29 12.10 -11.16
CA MET A 287 25.07 10.87 -11.90
C MET A 287 25.91 10.83 -13.18
N PRO A 288 26.06 9.67 -13.84
CA PRO A 288 26.68 9.58 -15.15
C PRO A 288 25.95 10.45 -16.19
N LYS A 289 26.68 10.85 -17.23
CA LYS A 289 26.07 11.54 -18.37
C LYS A 289 25.25 10.55 -19.19
N ALA A 290 24.13 11.01 -19.72
CA ALA A 290 23.24 10.21 -20.57
C ALA A 290 22.84 10.99 -21.83
N ARG A 291 22.21 10.28 -22.77
CA ARG A 291 21.72 10.88 -24.04
C ARG A 291 20.45 11.72 -23.85
N GLY A 292 19.85 11.70 -22.67
CA GLY A 292 18.59 12.39 -22.36
C GLY A 292 18.38 12.52 -20.86
N THR A 293 17.20 12.97 -20.47
CA THR A 293 16.79 13.05 -19.06
C THR A 293 16.39 11.68 -18.52
N SER A 294 16.48 11.52 -17.21
CA SER A 294 16.02 10.33 -16.50
C SER A 294 15.29 10.69 -15.22
N GLU A 295 14.42 9.81 -14.75
CA GLU A 295 13.83 9.88 -13.42
C GLU A 295 14.24 8.65 -12.62
N LEU A 296 14.63 8.88 -11.37
CA LEU A 296 15.00 7.83 -10.40
C LEU A 296 14.02 7.91 -9.23
N THR A 297 13.35 6.81 -8.94
CA THR A 297 12.64 6.58 -7.67
C THR A 297 13.54 5.76 -6.76
N LEU A 298 14.00 6.36 -5.65
CA LEU A 298 14.91 5.75 -4.70
C LEU A 298 14.21 5.49 -3.35
N PRO A 299 13.98 4.22 -2.97
CA PRO A 299 13.61 3.88 -1.61
C PRO A 299 14.87 3.88 -0.70
N LEU A 300 14.72 4.42 0.51
CA LEU A 300 15.71 4.34 1.58
C LEU A 300 15.03 3.74 2.82
N ILE A 301 15.57 2.62 3.29
CA ILE A 301 15.02 1.82 4.39
C ILE A 301 15.87 2.05 5.64
N PHE A 302 15.20 2.22 6.77
CA PHE A 302 15.79 2.38 8.09
C PHE A 302 15.22 1.28 8.99
N GLU A 303 16.09 0.39 9.46
CA GLU A 303 15.75 -0.82 10.24
C GLU A 303 16.20 -0.76 11.69
#